data_AF-A0A661A7U7-F1
#
_entry.id   AF-A0A661A7U7-F1
#
_cell.length_a   1.000
_cell.length_b   1.000
_cell.length_c   1.000
_cell.angle_alpha   90.00
_cell.angle_beta   90.00
_cell.angle_gamma   90.00
#
_symmetry.space_group_name_H-M   'P 1'
#
loop_
_entity.id
_entity.type
_entity.pdbx_description
1 polymer ?
#
loop_
_entity_poly.entity_id
_entity_poly.type
_entity_poly.pdbx_seq_one_letter_code
_entity_poly.pdbx_strand_id
1 'polypeptide(L)'
;MGTFHQDKGELHGITVLVTTAGPESWIGRCDTMMGEHVVLLGADRHHADQDEASLDEWVGKASMVGFFPRHERVLLPHAQVAAVRPLHEL
;
A
#
# COMPACT_ATOMS: atom_id res chain seq x y z
N MET A 1 -26.47 6.34 -11.65
CA MET A 1 -25.93 7.37 -10.74
C MET A 1 -24.94 6.70 -9.82
N GLY A 2 -23.65 6.73 -10.14
CA GLY A 2 -22.58 6.22 -9.27
C GLY A 2 -21.84 7.41 -8.67
N THR A 3 -21.77 7.49 -7.35
CA THR A 3 -21.02 8.52 -6.63
C THR A 3 -19.52 8.31 -6.85
N PHE A 4 -18.98 8.95 -7.88
CA PHE A 4 -17.54 9.10 -8.06
C PHE A 4 -17.05 10.08 -6.99
N HIS A 5 -16.28 9.59 -6.02
CA HIS A 5 -15.62 10.43 -5.03
C HIS A 5 -14.50 11.22 -5.72
N GLN A 6 -14.79 12.47 -6.10
CA GLN A 6 -13.87 13.35 -6.82
C GLN A 6 -12.60 13.71 -6.01
N ASP A 7 -12.59 13.45 -4.70
CA ASP A 7 -11.56 13.92 -3.76
C ASP A 7 -10.55 12.85 -3.30
N LYS A 8 -10.59 11.61 -3.83
CA LYS A 8 -9.79 10.49 -3.28
C LYS A 8 -8.72 9.90 -4.21
N GLY A 9 -8.68 10.29 -5.48
CA GLY A 9 -7.69 9.84 -6.47
C GLY A 9 -8.04 8.49 -7.12
N GLU A 10 -7.38 8.15 -8.22
CA GLU A 10 -7.70 6.96 -9.05
C GLU A 10 -7.51 5.62 -8.31
N LEU A 11 -6.62 5.58 -7.32
CA LEU A 11 -6.34 4.38 -6.53
C LEU A 11 -7.28 4.20 -5.33
N HIS A 12 -8.25 5.08 -5.13
CA HIS A 12 -9.15 4.99 -3.98
C HIS A 12 -9.89 3.64 -3.93
N GLY A 13 -9.79 2.97 -2.79
CA GLY A 13 -10.42 1.70 -2.51
C GLY A 13 -9.68 0.48 -3.06
N ILE A 14 -8.59 0.68 -3.81
CA ILE A 14 -7.77 -0.38 -4.41
C ILE A 14 -6.71 -0.84 -3.40
N THR A 15 -6.45 -2.14 -3.35
CA THR A 15 -5.29 -2.69 -2.63
C THR A 15 -4.03 -2.35 -3.42
N VAL A 16 -3.11 -1.62 -2.79
CA VAL A 16 -1.88 -1.13 -3.41
C VAL A 16 -0.66 -1.63 -2.66
N LEU A 17 0.43 -1.81 -3.37
CA LEU A 17 1.79 -1.82 -2.84
C LEU A 17 2.31 -0.38 -2.84
N VAL A 18 2.81 0.07 -1.70
CA VAL A 18 3.55 1.32 -1.54
C VAL A 18 4.98 0.97 -1.15
N THR A 19 5.94 1.31 -2.00
CA THR A 19 7.36 1.23 -1.65
C THR A 19 7.82 2.57 -1.11
N THR A 20 8.65 2.54 -0.07
CA THR A 20 9.27 3.76 0.47
C THR A 20 10.69 3.92 -0.06
N ALA A 21 11.26 5.11 0.11
CA ALA A 21 12.70 5.33 -0.12
C ALA A 21 13.57 4.65 0.96
N GLY A 22 12.96 4.18 2.05
CA GLY A 22 13.61 3.44 3.12
C GLY A 22 13.46 1.92 2.96
N PRO A 23 13.76 1.16 4.03
CA PRO A 23 13.71 -0.31 4.00
C PRO A 23 12.28 -0.87 4.05
N GLU A 24 11.27 -0.02 4.20
CA GLU A 24 9.88 -0.44 4.40
C GLU A 24 9.07 -0.43 3.10
N SER A 25 8.20 -1.42 2.97
CA SER A 25 7.14 -1.45 1.97
C SER A 25 5.83 -1.84 2.64
N TRP A 26 4.73 -1.36 2.06
CA TRP A 26 3.42 -1.48 2.66
C TRP A 26 2.42 -1.99 1.64
N ILE A 27 1.61 -2.96 2.04
CA ILE A 27 0.44 -3.40 1.26
C ILE A 27 -0.79 -3.02 2.06
N GLY A 28 -1.77 -2.37 1.43
CA GLY A 28 -3.01 -1.99 2.10
C GLY A 28 -4.03 -1.42 1.14
N ARG A 29 -5.24 -1.19 1.64
CA ARG A 29 -6.29 -0.55 0.84
C ARG A 29 -6.09 0.96 0.85
N CYS A 30 -5.85 1.56 -0.31
CA CYS A 30 -5.67 3.00 -0.44
C CYS A 30 -6.98 3.73 -0.12
N ASP A 31 -6.99 4.60 0.90
CA ASP A 31 -8.12 5.48 1.18
C ASP A 31 -7.97 6.86 0.55
N THR A 32 -6.78 7.46 0.60
CA THR A 32 -6.52 8.71 -0.12
C THR A 32 -5.06 8.80 -0.52
N MET A 33 -4.82 9.42 -1.67
CA MET A 33 -3.50 9.85 -2.11
C MET A 33 -3.39 11.37 -2.26
N MET A 34 -4.43 12.13 -1.89
CA MET A 34 -4.42 13.58 -2.04
C MET A 34 -3.79 14.27 -0.83
N GLY A 35 -2.96 15.28 -1.10
CA GLY A 35 -2.28 16.09 -0.08
C GLY A 35 -0.84 15.62 0.18
N GLU A 36 -0.38 15.72 1.43
CA GLU A 36 1.00 15.36 1.81
C GLU A 36 1.17 13.89 2.21
N HIS A 37 0.12 13.07 2.17
CA HIS A 37 0.16 11.69 2.66
C HIS A 37 -0.58 10.71 1.75
N VAL A 38 -0.07 9.48 1.68
CA VAL A 38 -0.81 8.30 1.24
C VAL A 38 -1.37 7.62 2.48
N VAL A 39 -2.68 7.39 2.49
CA VAL A 39 -3.37 6.72 3.60
C VAL A 39 -3.75 5.30 3.18
N LEU A 40 -3.26 4.32 3.93
CA LEU A 40 -3.63 2.92 3.78
C LEU A 40 -4.50 2.48 4.96
N LEU A 41 -5.54 1.71 4.66
CA LEU A 41 -6.40 1.04 5.63
C LEU A 41 -6.16 -0.46 5.56
N GLY A 42 -6.18 -1.12 6.72
CA GLY A 42 -5.94 -2.56 6.84
C GLY A 42 -4.66 -2.95 6.13
N ALA A 43 -3.53 -2.39 6.56
CA ALA A 43 -2.23 -2.57 5.94
C ALA A 43 -1.38 -3.64 6.64
N ASP A 44 -0.47 -4.22 5.88
CA ASP A 44 0.64 -5.02 6.36
C ASP A 44 1.97 -4.39 5.90
N ARG A 45 3.01 -4.62 6.68
CA ARG A 45 4.34 -4.04 6.49
C ARG A 45 5.33 -5.13 6.17
N HIS A 46 6.18 -4.85 5.17
CA HIS A 46 7.42 -5.56 4.93
C HIS A 46 8.61 -4.66 5.23
N HIS A 47 9.66 -5.23 5.80
CA HIS A 47 10.91 -4.53 6.07
C HIS A 47 12.09 -5.37 5.58
N ALA A 48 12.86 -4.82 4.63
CA ALA A 48 13.91 -5.53 3.89
C ALA A 48 14.97 -6.23 4.78
N ASP A 49 15.37 -5.61 5.89
CA ASP A 49 16.39 -6.18 6.79
C ASP A 49 15.85 -6.99 7.97
N GLN A 50 14.52 -7.06 8.15
CA GLN A 50 13.88 -7.67 9.33
C GLN A 50 13.06 -8.90 8.97
N ASP A 51 12.47 -8.93 7.79
CA ASP A 51 11.64 -10.03 7.34
C ASP A 51 12.47 -11.06 6.57
N GLU A 52 12.21 -12.34 6.82
CA GLU A 52 12.94 -13.45 6.18
C GLU A 52 12.65 -13.55 4.67
N ALA A 53 11.44 -13.18 4.26
CA ALA A 53 11.05 -13.19 2.86
C ALA A 53 11.54 -11.92 2.16
N SER A 54 12.00 -12.06 0.92
CA SER A 54 12.24 -10.91 0.05
C SER A 54 10.96 -10.14 -0.24
N LEU A 55 11.09 -8.89 -0.67
CA LEU A 55 9.94 -8.06 -1.05
C LEU A 55 9.09 -8.75 -2.14
N ASP A 56 9.74 -9.32 -3.15
CA ASP A 56 9.06 -9.97 -4.28
C ASP A 56 8.29 -11.23 -3.84
N GLU A 57 8.87 -12.03 -2.94
CA GLU A 57 8.19 -13.22 -2.39
C GLU A 57 6.97 -12.83 -1.54
N TRP A 58 7.10 -11.78 -0.73
CA TRP A 58 6.01 -11.27 0.07
C TRP A 58 4.89 -10.69 -0.79
N VAL A 59 5.23 -9.88 -1.81
CA VAL A 59 4.26 -9.30 -2.76
C VAL A 59 3.57 -10.39 -3.57
N GLY A 60 4.32 -11.35 -4.12
CA GLY A 60 3.75 -12.45 -4.91
C GLY A 60 2.81 -13.32 -4.10
N LYS A 61 3.11 -13.58 -2.82
CA LYS A 61 2.18 -14.25 -1.91
C LYS A 61 0.92 -13.40 -1.69
N ALA A 62 1.10 -12.11 -1.41
CA ALA A 62 -0.01 -11.20 -1.13
C ALA A 62 -0.96 -11.03 -2.32
N SER A 63 -0.45 -11.02 -3.57
CA SER A 63 -1.29 -10.91 -4.77
C SER A 63 -2.08 -12.19 -5.06
N MET A 64 -1.54 -13.37 -4.70
CA MET A 64 -2.23 -14.65 -4.93
C MET A 64 -3.28 -14.99 -3.87
N VAL A 65 -2.95 -14.84 -2.59
CA VAL A 65 -3.79 -15.33 -1.48
C VAL A 65 -4.25 -14.24 -0.52
N GLY A 66 -3.92 -12.99 -0.81
CA GLY A 66 -4.10 -11.88 0.11
C GLY A 66 -3.01 -11.82 1.18
N PHE A 67 -3.16 -10.86 2.08
CA PHE A 67 -2.21 -10.57 3.16
C PHE A 67 -2.98 -10.44 4.47
N PHE A 68 -2.27 -10.47 5.60
CA PHE A 68 -2.88 -10.33 6.92
C PHE A 68 -2.63 -8.93 7.46
N PRO A 69 -3.65 -8.05 7.51
CA PRO A 69 -3.48 -6.70 8.03
C PRO A 69 -3.02 -6.71 9.49
N ARG A 70 -1.88 -6.06 9.75
CA ARG A 70 -1.34 -5.85 11.11
C ARG A 70 -1.54 -4.41 11.58
N HIS A 71 -1.86 -3.51 10.66
CA HIS A 71 -2.05 -2.10 10.91
C HIS A 71 -3.43 -1.67 10.41
N GLU A 72 -4.28 -1.16 11.30
CA GLU A 72 -5.62 -0.72 10.91
C GLU A 72 -5.56 0.49 9.97
N ARG A 73 -4.64 1.41 10.21
CA ARG A 73 -4.44 2.62 9.41
C ARG A 73 -2.98 3.04 9.43
N VAL A 74 -2.45 3.41 8.27
CA VAL A 74 -1.09 3.91 8.09
C VAL A 74 -1.16 5.22 7.30
N LEU A 75 -0.41 6.22 7.76
CA LEU A 75 -0.21 7.48 7.04
C LEU A 75 1.25 7.53 6.61
N LEU A 76 1.49 7.49 5.30
CA LEU A 76 2.82 7.56 4.71
C LEU A 76 3.02 8.96 4.13
N PRO A 77 3.99 9.75 4.62
CA PRO A 77 4.30 11.04 4.02
C PRO A 77 4.70 10.85 2.55
N HIS A 78 4.14 11.65 1.65
CA HIS A 78 4.40 11.55 0.22
C HIS A 78 5.89 11.70 -0.11
N ALA A 79 6.63 12.50 0.69
CA ALA A 79 8.08 12.65 0.58
C ALA A 79 8.87 11.35 0.82
N GLN A 80 8.29 10.36 1.48
CA GLN A 80 8.92 9.05 1.77
C GLN A 80 8.47 7.96 0.80
N VAL A 81 7.42 8.21 0.01
CA VAL A 81 6.87 7.25 -0.95
C VAL A 81 7.71 7.29 -2.23
N ALA A 82 8.26 6.14 -2.62
CA ALA A 82 9.00 5.98 -3.86
C ALA A 82 8.08 5.61 -5.03
N ALA A 83 7.14 4.69 -4.80
CA ALA A 83 6.13 4.32 -5.78
C ALA A 83 4.87 3.78 -5.12
N VAL A 84 3.74 3.92 -5.82
CA VAL A 84 2.47 3.28 -5.49
C VAL A 84 2.02 2.50 -6.71
N ARG A 85 1.68 1.22 -6.53
CA ARG A 85 1.21 0.34 -7.60
C ARG A 85 0.00 -0.48 -7.16
N PRO A 86 -1.01 -0.70 -8.02
CA PRO A 86 -2.08 -1.64 -7.71
C PRO A 86 -1.52 -3.05 -7.51
N LEU A 87 -1.90 -3.72 -6.43
CA LEU A 87 -1.37 -5.07 -6.13
C LEU A 87 -1.80 -6.10 -7.19
N HIS A 88 -2.95 -5.89 -7.85
CA HIS A 88 -3.47 -6.82 -8.86
C HIS A 88 -2.75 -6.74 -10.21
N GLU A 89 -1.83 -5.79 -10.38
CA GLU A 89 -0.98 -5.65 -11.58
C GLU A 89 0.43 -6.23 -11.36
N LEU A 90 0.72 -6.79 -10.17
CA LEU A 90 2.02 -7.29 -9.74
C LEU A 90 2.09 -8.82 -9.72
#